data_AF-A0A143PRT4-F1
#
_entry.id   AF-A0A143PRT4-F1
#
_cell.length_a   1.000
_cell.length_b   1.000
_cell.length_c   1.000
_cell.angle_alpha   90.00
_cell.angle_beta   90.00
_cell.angle_gamma   90.00
#
_symmetry.space_group_name_H-M   'P 1'
#
loop_
_entity.id
_entity.type
_entity.pdbx_description
1 polymer ?
#
loop_
_entity_poly.entity_id
_entity_poly.type
_entity_poly.pdbx_seq_one_letter_code
_entity_poly.pdbx_strand_id
1 'polypeptide(L)'
;MVSLRVVRHVPPPLVGVIGAVPDRRSTAFEDALDWLEAAGVLVERVDTDAYAQSTVDIAVPTAMALPAVFMNGDVVSEGRFLTRHELAHLVAEATAKPPAALVRAVAAVGAAAAVGAADAIATAVRDAKANGLAEGLIDIALRTGTDVRRAHRSAPAA
;
A
#
# COMPACT_ATOMS: atom_id res chain seq x y z
N MET A 1 0.67 2.68 -8.46
CA MET A 1 1.45 2.33 -7.26
C MET A 1 1.69 3.62 -6.50
N VAL A 2 1.38 3.68 -5.21
CA VAL A 2 1.60 4.89 -4.41
C VAL A 2 3.08 4.96 -4.07
N SER A 3 3.72 6.09 -4.33
CA SER A 3 5.09 6.36 -3.88
C SER A 3 5.06 7.33 -2.70
N LEU A 4 5.88 7.05 -1.70
CA LEU A 4 6.04 7.87 -0.52
C LEU A 4 7.53 8.17 -0.36
N ARG A 5 7.90 9.45 -0.38
CA ARG A 5 9.27 9.91 -0.15
C ARG A 5 9.31 10.68 1.15
N VAL A 6 10.27 10.35 2.01
CA VAL A 6 10.50 11.05 3.27
C VAL A 6 11.87 11.68 3.24
N VAL A 7 11.92 12.99 3.41
CA VAL A 7 13.15 13.75 3.64
C VAL A 7 13.23 14.08 5.13
N ARG A 8 14.29 13.68 5.82
CA ARG A 8 14.37 13.81 7.28
C ARG A 8 15.78 14.03 7.79
N HIS A 9 15.85 14.57 9.00
CA HIS A 9 17.00 14.42 9.89
C HIS A 9 16.80 13.20 10.76
N VAL A 10 17.86 12.42 10.95
CA VAL A 10 17.84 11.32 11.93
C VAL A 10 18.21 11.94 13.28
N PRO A 11 17.28 12.01 14.26
CA PRO A 11 17.60 12.62 15.54
C PRO A 11 18.75 11.84 16.21
N PRO A 12 19.73 12.52 16.82
CA PRO A 12 20.75 11.83 17.58
C PRO A 12 20.09 11.08 18.75
N PRO A 13 20.58 9.89 19.11
CA PRO A 13 20.03 9.16 20.24
C PRO A 13 20.24 9.95 21.54
N LEU A 14 19.28 9.85 22.46
CA LEU A 14 19.44 10.37 23.82
C LEU A 14 20.44 9.48 24.55
N VAL A 15 21.63 10.02 24.83
CA VAL A 15 22.68 9.31 25.56
C VAL A 15 22.50 9.56 27.06
N GLY A 16 22.21 8.50 27.81
CA GLY A 16 22.13 8.50 29.27
C GLY A 16 23.14 7.54 29.90
N VAL A 17 23.16 7.50 31.24
CA VAL A 17 24.06 6.63 32.03
C VAL A 17 23.87 5.14 31.70
N ILE A 18 22.69 4.76 31.21
CA ILE A 18 22.28 3.38 30.94
C ILE A 18 22.40 3.01 29.44
N GLY A 19 22.85 3.94 28.60
CA GLY A 19 23.03 3.72 27.15
C GLY A 19 22.36 4.78 26.26
N ALA A 20 22.32 4.48 24.96
CA ALA A 20 21.71 5.32 23.94
C ALA A 20 20.26 4.90 23.70
N VAL A 21 19.31 5.83 23.83
CA VAL A 21 17.89 5.61 23.58
C VAL A 21 17.49 6.39 22.31
N PRO A 22 17.04 5.71 21.24
CA PRO A 22 16.54 6.38 20.04
C PRO A 22 15.32 7.27 20.34
N ASP A 23 15.10 8.31 19.54
CA ASP A 23 13.90 9.12 19.64
C ASP A 23 12.64 8.28 19.36
N ARG A 24 11.71 8.24 20.31
CA ARG A 24 10.52 7.38 20.23
C ARG A 24 9.60 7.73 19.06
N ARG A 25 9.52 9.01 18.67
CA ARG A 25 8.64 9.44 17.57
C ARG A 25 9.24 9.04 16.23
N SER A 26 10.55 9.21 16.08
CA SER A 26 11.29 8.73 14.92
C SER A 26 11.20 7.21 14.79
N THR A 27 11.39 6.44 15.87
CA THR A 27 11.26 4.98 15.83
C THR A 27 9.86 4.53 15.43
N ALA A 28 8.81 5.08 16.06
CA ALA A 28 7.43 4.73 15.71
C ALA A 28 7.06 5.11 14.26
N PHE A 29 7.70 6.14 13.72
CA PHE A 29 7.55 6.54 12.34
C PHE A 29 8.25 5.55 11.38
N GLU A 30 9.48 5.12 11.68
CA GLU A 30 10.15 4.06 10.89
C GLU A 30 9.33 2.77 10.86
N ASP A 31 8.82 2.32 12.01
CA ASP A 31 7.98 1.13 12.09
C ASP A 31 6.73 1.25 11.20
N ALA A 32 6.17 2.46 11.09
CA ALA A 32 5.03 2.72 10.22
C ALA A 32 5.42 2.70 8.73
N LEU A 33 6.60 3.22 8.38
CA LEU A 33 7.11 3.16 7.01
C LEU A 33 7.39 1.72 6.56
N ASP A 34 8.03 0.92 7.42
CA ASP A 34 8.31 -0.49 7.15
C ASP A 34 7.02 -1.29 6.97
N TRP A 35 5.99 -0.98 7.77
CA TRP A 35 4.66 -1.57 7.60
C TRP A 35 4.02 -1.22 6.25
N LEU A 36 4.16 0.02 5.76
CA LEU A 36 3.65 0.43 4.44
C LEU A 36 4.41 -0.24 3.29
N GLU A 37 5.73 -0.37 3.43
CA GLU A 37 6.58 -1.05 2.45
C GLU A 37 6.20 -2.53 2.33
N ALA A 38 5.98 -3.20 3.47
CA ALA A 38 5.44 -4.56 3.50
C ALA A 38 4.03 -4.68 2.89
N ALA A 39 3.25 -3.60 2.89
CA ALA A 39 1.93 -3.52 2.24
C ALA A 39 2.00 -3.14 0.74
N GLY A 40 3.21 -2.98 0.17
CA GLY A 40 3.43 -2.71 -1.25
C GLY A 40 3.48 -1.22 -1.63
N VAL A 41 3.62 -0.31 -0.67
CA VAL A 41 3.92 1.11 -0.93
C VAL A 41 5.40 1.25 -1.24
N LEU A 42 5.74 2.02 -2.27
CA LEU A 42 7.15 2.33 -2.56
C LEU A 42 7.62 3.44 -1.61
N VAL A 43 8.44 3.10 -0.62
CA VAL A 43 8.95 4.06 0.38
C VAL A 43 10.41 4.42 0.09
N GLU A 44 10.67 5.69 -0.18
CA GLU A 44 12.00 6.27 -0.35
C GLU A 44 12.36 7.09 0.89
N ARG A 45 13.49 6.76 1.54
CA ARG A 45 13.99 7.44 2.74
C ARG A 45 15.23 8.25 2.35
N VAL A 46 15.20 9.56 2.59
CA VAL A 46 16.26 10.51 2.25
C VAL A 46 16.72 11.18 3.55
N ASP A 47 17.89 10.77 4.02
CA ASP A 47 18.51 11.34 5.23
C ASP A 47 19.43 12.50 4.85
N THR A 48 19.06 13.72 5.22
CA THR A 48 19.81 14.93 4.85
C THR A 48 21.22 14.96 5.45
N ASP A 49 21.40 14.35 6.62
CA ASP A 49 22.70 14.23 7.29
C ASP A 49 23.68 13.31 6.55
N ALA A 50 23.18 12.24 5.92
CA ALA A 50 23.97 11.37 5.06
C ALA A 50 24.22 12.01 3.68
N TYR A 51 23.30 12.86 3.23
CA TYR A 51 23.36 13.55 1.94
C TYR A 51 24.45 14.59 1.82
N ALA A 52 24.83 15.26 2.92
CA ALA A 52 25.94 16.22 2.94
C ALA A 52 27.28 15.64 2.45
N GLN A 53 27.38 14.31 2.33
CA GLN A 53 28.56 13.58 1.87
C GLN A 53 28.42 13.00 0.44
N SER A 54 27.28 13.19 -0.23
CA SER A 54 26.98 12.57 -1.53
C SER A 54 26.80 13.60 -2.66
N THR A 55 27.20 13.23 -3.89
CA THR A 55 27.11 14.05 -5.12
C THR A 55 25.73 14.02 -5.80
N VAL A 56 24.71 13.46 -5.14
CA VAL A 56 23.37 13.31 -5.72
C VAL A 56 22.55 14.58 -5.46
N ASP A 57 22.15 15.24 -6.54
CA ASP A 57 21.40 16.49 -6.51
C ASP A 57 19.91 16.20 -6.28
N ILE A 58 19.53 15.91 -5.03
CA ILE A 58 18.11 15.97 -4.65
C ILE A 58 17.82 17.44 -4.36
N ALA A 59 17.02 18.06 -5.24
CA ALA A 59 16.42 19.35 -5.00
C ALA A 59 15.46 19.25 -3.81
N VAL A 60 15.98 19.37 -2.59
CA VAL A 60 15.19 19.63 -1.38
C VAL A 60 15.00 21.13 -1.32
N PRO A 61 13.75 21.65 -1.43
CA PRO A 61 13.48 23.06 -1.25
C PRO A 61 14.06 23.55 0.09
N THR A 62 14.97 24.53 0.03
CA THR A 62 15.75 25.04 1.17
C THR A 62 14.91 25.69 2.29
N ALA A 63 13.61 25.91 2.05
CA ALA A 63 12.69 26.53 3.01
C ALA A 63 11.81 25.51 3.77
N MET A 64 12.02 24.20 3.58
CA MET A 64 11.11 23.18 4.11
C MET A 64 11.43 22.76 5.54
N ALA A 65 10.40 22.62 6.37
CA ALA A 65 10.58 22.10 7.73
C ALA A 65 10.70 20.56 7.69
N LEU A 66 11.78 20.01 8.27
CA LEU A 66 11.99 18.57 8.35
C LEU A 66 11.36 17.98 9.62
N PRO A 67 10.88 16.72 9.60
CA PRO A 67 10.78 15.84 8.42
C PRO A 67 9.69 16.28 7.46
N ALA A 68 9.96 16.12 6.17
CA ALA A 68 9.02 16.37 5.09
C ALA A 68 8.61 15.05 4.42
N VAL A 69 7.31 14.89 4.22
CA VAL A 69 6.72 13.70 3.60
C VAL A 69 6.07 14.11 2.29
N PHE A 70 6.43 13.41 1.23
CA PHE A 70 5.90 13.57 -0.10
C PHE A 70 5.16 12.31 -0.51
N MET A 71 4.02 12.47 -1.17
CA MET A 71 3.24 11.36 -1.69
C MET A 71 2.93 11.60 -3.16
N ASN A 72 3.32 10.66 -4.01
CA ASN A 72 3.26 10.79 -5.47
C ASN A 72 3.94 12.08 -6.02
N GLY A 73 4.89 12.65 -5.27
CA GLY A 73 5.61 13.88 -5.64
C GLY A 73 5.10 15.15 -4.94
N ASP A 74 3.91 15.13 -4.35
CA ASP A 74 3.32 16.30 -3.67
C ASP A 74 3.64 16.29 -2.17
N VAL A 75 3.91 17.46 -1.59
CA VAL A 75 4.14 17.59 -0.14
C VAL A 75 2.82 17.37 0.62
N VAL A 76 2.81 16.43 1.57
CA VAL A 76 1.63 16.14 2.41
C VAL A 76 1.84 16.45 3.88
N SER A 77 3.08 16.59 4.34
CA SER A 77 3.40 17.01 5.70
C SER A 77 4.81 17.57 5.77
N GLU A 78 5.01 18.57 6.64
CA GLU A 78 6.30 19.18 6.95
C GLU A 78 6.45 19.37 8.47
N GLY A 79 7.68 19.34 8.97
CA GLY A 79 8.04 19.66 10.34
C GLY A 79 7.59 18.66 11.41
N ARG A 80 6.96 17.54 11.02
CA ARG A 80 6.45 16.53 11.97
C ARG A 80 6.43 15.13 11.39
N PHE A 81 6.71 14.16 12.25
CA PHE A 81 6.47 12.74 11.96
C PHE A 81 4.97 12.45 11.97
N LEU A 82 4.48 11.85 10.89
CA LEU A 82 3.08 11.40 10.80
C LEU A 82 2.88 10.11 11.59
N THR A 83 1.71 9.94 12.17
CA THR A 83 1.34 8.68 12.80
C THR A 83 1.03 7.60 11.76
N ARG A 84 1.09 6.33 12.17
CA ARG A 84 0.68 5.20 11.32
C ARG A 84 -0.73 5.36 10.76
N HIS A 85 -1.67 5.91 11.54
CA HIS A 85 -3.05 6.11 11.10
C HIS A 85 -3.15 7.20 10.03
N GLU A 86 -2.47 8.33 10.22
CA GLU A 86 -2.42 9.41 9.23
C GLU A 86 -1.81 8.93 7.92
N LEU A 87 -0.70 8.18 7.99
CA LEU A 87 -0.07 7.58 6.81
C LEU A 87 -0.99 6.59 6.10
N ALA A 88 -1.69 5.74 6.83
CA ALA A 88 -2.64 4.79 6.25
C ALA A 88 -3.79 5.50 5.51
N HIS A 89 -4.31 6.58 6.10
CA HIS A 89 -5.37 7.38 5.49
C HIS A 89 -4.89 8.04 4.19
N LEU A 90 -3.74 8.70 4.25
CA LEU A 90 -3.10 9.35 3.12
C LEU A 90 -2.84 8.39 1.97
N VAL A 91 -2.27 7.21 2.25
CA VAL A 91 -2.04 6.17 1.25
C VAL A 91 -3.36 5.66 0.67
N ALA A 92 -4.40 5.49 1.49
CA ALA A 92 -5.71 5.05 1.00
C ALA A 92 -6.36 6.07 0.06
N GLU A 93 -6.20 7.37 0.33
CA GLU A 93 -6.68 8.45 -0.54
C GLU A 93 -5.86 8.55 -1.84
N ALA A 94 -4.55 8.38 -1.75
CA ALA A 94 -3.65 8.40 -2.90
C ALA A 94 -3.73 7.14 -3.76
N THR A 95 -4.26 6.04 -3.21
CA THR A 95 -4.46 4.80 -3.95
C THR A 95 -5.61 4.98 -4.93
N ALA A 96 -5.32 4.86 -6.22
CA ALA A 96 -6.34 4.88 -7.26
C ALA A 96 -7.40 3.81 -6.97
N LYS A 97 -8.65 4.24 -6.74
CA LYS A 97 -9.76 3.32 -6.55
C LYS A 97 -10.01 2.58 -7.85
N PRO A 98 -10.08 1.23 -7.85
CA PRO A 98 -10.42 0.51 -9.05
C PRO A 98 -11.81 0.95 -9.55
N PRO A 99 -12.03 1.04 -10.87
CA PRO A 99 -13.33 1.41 -11.42
C PRO A 99 -14.42 0.47 -10.88
N ALA A 100 -15.57 1.01 -10.48
CA ALA A 100 -16.65 0.19 -9.92
C ALA A 100 -17.13 -0.91 -10.88
N ALA A 101 -17.01 -0.69 -12.19
CA ALA A 101 -17.29 -1.70 -13.22
C ALA A 101 -16.30 -2.87 -13.15
N LEU A 102 -15.00 -2.59 -12.95
CA LEU A 102 -13.94 -3.58 -12.83
C LEU A 102 -14.17 -4.46 -11.59
N VAL A 103 -14.49 -3.85 -10.45
CA VAL A 103 -14.80 -4.57 -9.20
C VAL A 103 -16.01 -5.49 -9.38
N ARG A 104 -17.08 -5.00 -10.03
CA ARG A 104 -18.28 -5.80 -10.30
C ARG A 104 -17.98 -6.98 -11.24
N ALA A 105 -17.18 -6.77 -12.27
CA ALA A 105 -16.80 -7.83 -13.21
C ALA A 105 -16.03 -8.96 -12.51
N VAL A 106 -15.03 -8.63 -11.68
CA VAL A 106 -14.28 -9.60 -10.87
C VAL A 106 -15.21 -10.37 -9.93
N ALA A 107 -16.08 -9.65 -9.22
CA ALA A 107 -17.03 -10.25 -8.29
C ALA A 107 -18.02 -11.21 -8.99
N ALA A 108 -18.50 -10.85 -10.19
CA ALA A 108 -19.39 -11.69 -10.98
C ALA A 108 -18.73 -13.00 -11.40
N VAL A 109 -17.45 -12.95 -11.84
CA VAL A 109 -16.67 -14.16 -12.17
C VAL A 109 -16.52 -15.06 -10.94
N GLY A 110 -16.13 -14.48 -9.80
CA GLY A 110 -15.98 -15.23 -8.55
C GLY A 110 -17.29 -15.86 -8.07
N ALA A 111 -18.40 -15.12 -8.13
CA ALA A 111 -19.72 -15.61 -7.77
C ALA A 111 -20.19 -16.74 -8.70
N ALA A 112 -20.01 -16.60 -10.01
CA ALA A 112 -20.34 -17.64 -10.98
C ALA A 112 -19.53 -18.92 -10.73
N ALA A 113 -18.24 -18.79 -10.41
CA ALA A 113 -17.38 -19.91 -10.05
C ALA A 113 -17.79 -20.58 -8.73
N ALA A 114 -18.23 -19.80 -7.74
CA ALA A 114 -18.74 -20.30 -6.47
C ALA A 114 -20.03 -21.11 -6.62
N VAL A 115 -20.95 -20.64 -7.48
CA VAL A 115 -22.17 -21.38 -7.82
C VAL A 115 -21.84 -22.62 -8.67
N GLY A 116 -20.83 -22.53 -9.53
CA GLY A 116 -20.40 -23.63 -10.38
C GLY A 116 -21.21 -23.82 -11.65
N ALA A 117 -21.97 -22.80 -12.07
CA ALA A 117 -22.74 -22.81 -13.30
C ALA A 117 -21.83 -22.46 -14.49
N ALA A 118 -21.52 -23.43 -15.36
CA ALA A 118 -20.58 -23.26 -16.46
C ALA A 118 -20.97 -22.10 -17.41
N ASP A 119 -22.26 -21.96 -17.73
CA ASP A 119 -22.75 -20.90 -18.61
C ASP A 119 -22.64 -19.51 -17.98
N ALA A 120 -22.86 -19.41 -16.67
CA ALA A 120 -22.70 -18.16 -15.92
C ALA A 120 -21.22 -17.76 -15.83
N ILE A 121 -20.32 -18.74 -15.67
CA ILE A 121 -18.88 -18.50 -15.70
C ILE A 121 -18.46 -17.99 -17.07
N ALA A 122 -18.88 -18.65 -18.14
CA ALA A 122 -18.52 -18.24 -19.50
C ALA A 122 -19.01 -16.83 -19.84
N THR A 123 -20.23 -16.48 -19.40
CA THR A 123 -20.80 -15.14 -19.59
C THR A 123 -20.03 -14.10 -18.78
N ALA A 124 -19.79 -14.36 -17.48
CA ALA A 124 -19.06 -13.43 -16.62
C ALA A 124 -17.62 -13.20 -17.09
N VAL A 125 -16.93 -14.24 -17.57
CA VAL A 125 -15.58 -14.12 -18.14
C VAL A 125 -15.58 -13.29 -19.42
N ARG A 126 -16.56 -13.51 -20.30
CA ARG A 126 -16.71 -12.72 -21.53
C ARG A 126 -16.93 -11.24 -21.23
N ASP A 127 -17.83 -10.94 -20.30
CA ASP A 127 -18.13 -9.57 -19.86
C ASP A 127 -16.91 -8.94 -19.18
N ALA A 128 -16.18 -9.69 -18.35
CA ALA A 128 -14.95 -9.21 -17.73
C ALA A 128 -13.86 -8.87 -18.76
N LYS A 129 -13.67 -9.71 -19.78
CA LYS A 129 -12.74 -9.44 -20.88
C LYS A 129 -13.16 -8.21 -21.69
N ALA A 130 -14.46 -8.06 -21.98
CA ALA A 130 -15.00 -6.90 -22.68
C ALA A 130 -14.79 -5.58 -21.91
N ASN A 131 -14.74 -5.65 -20.57
CA ASN A 131 -14.42 -4.52 -19.69
C ASN A 131 -12.91 -4.31 -19.46
N GLY A 132 -12.04 -5.03 -20.17
CA GLY A 132 -10.59 -4.88 -20.08
C GLY A 132 -9.96 -5.49 -18.83
N LEU A 133 -10.62 -6.44 -18.17
CA LEU A 133 -10.05 -7.11 -17.01
C LEU A 133 -8.86 -7.99 -17.42
N ALA A 134 -7.73 -7.85 -16.73
CA ALA A 134 -6.54 -8.65 -16.96
C ALA A 134 -6.79 -10.14 -16.68
N GLU A 135 -6.20 -11.03 -17.49
CA GLU A 135 -6.41 -12.48 -17.36
C GLU A 135 -6.02 -13.01 -15.98
N GLY A 136 -4.93 -12.52 -15.38
CA GLY A 136 -4.54 -12.93 -14.03
C GLY A 136 -5.60 -12.62 -12.95
N LEU A 137 -6.36 -11.53 -13.09
CA LEU A 137 -7.45 -11.22 -12.15
C LEU A 137 -8.66 -12.14 -12.36
N ILE A 138 -8.93 -12.54 -13.62
CA ILE A 138 -9.95 -13.54 -13.93
C ILE A 138 -9.59 -14.87 -13.27
N ASP A 139 -8.34 -15.32 -13.41
CA ASP A 139 -7.87 -16.58 -12.83
C ASP A 139 -7.95 -16.58 -11.30
N ILE A 140 -7.56 -15.47 -10.66
CA ILE A 140 -7.70 -15.30 -9.21
C ILE A 140 -9.17 -15.37 -8.79
N ALA A 141 -10.06 -14.68 -9.50
CA ALA A 141 -11.49 -14.69 -9.21
C ALA A 141 -12.09 -16.09 -9.34
N LEU A 142 -11.76 -16.80 -10.42
CA LEU A 142 -12.18 -18.19 -10.65
C LEU A 142 -11.70 -19.11 -9.54
N ARG A 143 -10.39 -19.07 -9.22
CA ARG A 143 -9.81 -19.89 -8.15
C ARG A 143 -10.50 -19.62 -6.82
N THR A 144 -10.63 -18.35 -6.45
CA THR A 144 -11.28 -17.93 -5.19
C THR A 144 -12.72 -18.44 -5.11
N GLY A 145 -13.51 -18.27 -6.18
CA GLY A 145 -14.87 -18.80 -6.22
C GLY A 145 -14.92 -20.33 -6.11
N THR A 146 -14.02 -21.05 -6.80
CA THR A 146 -13.97 -22.52 -6.70
C THR A 146 -13.57 -23.01 -5.31
N ASP A 147 -12.69 -22.30 -4.62
CA ASP A 147 -12.27 -22.62 -3.25
C ASP A 147 -13.41 -22.38 -2.27
N VAL A 148 -14.17 -21.28 -2.41
CA VAL A 148 -15.41 -21.03 -1.65
C VAL A 148 -16.43 -22.16 -1.85
N ARG A 149 -16.64 -22.60 -3.09
CA ARG A 149 -17.53 -23.72 -3.41
C ARG A 149 -17.09 -25.02 -2.75
N ARG A 150 -15.79 -25.31 -2.77
CA ARG A 150 -15.21 -26.51 -2.13
C ARG A 150 -15.45 -26.45 -0.63
N ALA A 151 -15.11 -25.33 0.02
CA ALA A 151 -15.29 -25.12 1.45
C ALA A 151 -16.75 -25.34 1.87
N HIS A 152 -17.72 -24.80 1.12
CA HIS A 152 -19.15 -25.01 1.40
C HIS A 152 -19.62 -26.45 1.18
N ARG A 153 -19.10 -27.17 0.18
CA ARG A 153 -19.47 -28.59 -0.05
C ARG A 153 -18.81 -29.54 0.95
N SER A 154 -17.69 -29.16 1.54
CA SER A 154 -17.00 -29.93 2.59
C SER A 154 -17.52 -29.65 4.00
N ALA A 155 -18.42 -28.68 4.17
CA ALA A 155 -19.04 -28.44 5.47
C ALA A 155 -19.95 -29.64 5.81
N PRO A 156 -19.77 -30.29 6.98
CA PRO A 156 -20.67 -31.35 7.40
C PRO A 156 -22.08 -30.77 7.52
N ALA A 157 -23.08 -31.50 7.02
CA ALA A 157 -24.47 -31.15 7.23
C ALA A 157 -24.72 -31.09 8.75
N ALA A 158 -24.99 -29.87 9.24
CA ALA A 158 -25.35 -29.61 10.63
C ALA A 158 -26.74 -30.15 10.94
#